data_AF-A0A3E0E9N3-F1
#
_entry.id   AF-A0A3E0E9N3-F1
#
_cell.length_a   1.000
_cell.length_b   1.000
_cell.length_c   1.000
_cell.angle_alpha   90.00
_cell.angle_beta   90.00
_cell.angle_gamma   90.00
#
_symmetry.space_group_name_H-M   'P 1'
#
loop_
_entity.id
_entity.type
_entity.pdbx_description
1 polymer ?
#
loop_
_entity_poly.entity_id
_entity_poly.type
_entity_poly.pdbx_seq_one_letter_code
_entity_poly.pdbx_strand_id
1 'polypeptide(L)'
;MKGDSYQAKDLTQEVFIQVWNNLGKFRQDSSPKTWIYRITVNACLNYLKREKLHSEKLGEAFREQETTEEIKFTESDPVNALYKAMAGLSEVDRLVTGLLLEEVPQEEIATILGISDGNLRVKIHRIKLRLKKLINHE
;
A
#
# COMPACT_ATOMS: atom_id res chain seq x y z
N MET A 1 5.85 -8.44 4.77
CA MET A 1 4.68 -8.11 3.92
C MET A 1 4.73 -9.00 2.70
N LYS A 2 4.22 -10.23 2.79
CA LYS A 2 3.92 -11.02 1.60
C LYS A 2 2.45 -10.77 1.30
N GLY A 3 2.15 -10.08 0.21
CA GLY A 3 0.87 -10.23 -0.46
C GLY A 3 0.88 -11.53 -1.26
N ASP A 4 -0.28 -12.08 -1.58
CA ASP A 4 -0.36 -13.24 -2.48
C ASP A 4 0.26 -12.88 -3.84
N SER A 5 1.27 -13.65 -4.26
CA SER A 5 1.99 -13.40 -5.51
C SER A 5 1.11 -13.61 -6.74
N TYR A 6 0.09 -14.47 -6.68
CA TYR A 6 -0.85 -14.65 -7.77
C TYR A 6 -1.76 -13.44 -7.88
N GLN A 7 -2.34 -12.99 -6.77
CA GLN A 7 -3.14 -11.76 -6.72
C GLN A 7 -2.34 -10.53 -7.18
N ALA A 8 -1.06 -10.42 -6.79
CA ALA A 8 -0.20 -9.33 -7.24
C ALA A 8 -0.01 -9.34 -8.77
N LYS A 9 0.14 -10.52 -9.39
CA LYS A 9 0.23 -10.66 -10.85
C LYS A 9 -1.09 -10.30 -11.53
N ASP A 10 -2.21 -10.75 -11.00
CA ASP A 10 -3.54 -10.44 -11.54
C ASP A 10 -3.85 -8.94 -11.46
N LEU A 11 -3.58 -8.32 -10.32
CA LEU A 11 -3.69 -6.87 -10.15
C LEU A 11 -2.79 -6.11 -11.11
N THR A 12 -1.56 -6.59 -11.32
CA THR A 12 -0.63 -5.97 -12.28
C THR A 12 -1.21 -6.00 -13.70
N GLN A 13 -1.79 -7.13 -14.12
CA GLN A 13 -2.46 -7.21 -15.42
C GLN A 13 -3.63 -6.23 -15.52
N GLU A 14 -4.49 -6.19 -14.50
CA GLU A 14 -5.62 -5.26 -14.45
C GLU A 14 -5.15 -3.81 -14.58
N VAL A 15 -4.10 -3.43 -13.85
CA VAL A 15 -3.50 -2.10 -13.91
C VAL A 15 -3.02 -1.78 -15.32
N PHE A 16 -2.29 -2.67 -15.99
CA PHE A 16 -1.83 -2.41 -17.36
C PHE A 16 -2.99 -2.26 -18.35
N ILE A 17 -4.05 -3.05 -18.22
CA ILE A 17 -5.26 -2.90 -19.03
C ILE A 17 -5.92 -1.54 -18.77
N GLN A 18 -6.04 -1.14 -17.50
CA GLN A 18 -6.60 0.17 -17.14
C GLN A 18 -5.75 1.32 -17.68
N VAL A 19 -4.42 1.23 -17.59
CA VAL A 19 -3.48 2.19 -18.16
C VAL A 19 -3.68 2.31 -19.67
N TRP A 20 -3.71 1.19 -20.39
CA TRP A 20 -3.91 1.18 -21.84
C TRP A 20 -5.24 1.83 -22.25
N ASN A 21 -6.34 1.44 -21.59
CA ASN A 21 -7.67 1.96 -21.88
C ASN A 21 -7.83 3.46 -21.55
N ASN A 22 -7.05 3.98 -20.61
CA ASN A 22 -7.11 5.38 -20.21
C ASN A 22 -5.97 6.24 -20.77
N LEU A 23 -5.09 5.66 -21.61
CA LEU A 23 -3.93 6.37 -22.15
C LEU A 23 -4.33 7.62 -22.93
N GLY A 24 -5.38 7.55 -23.74
CA GLY A 24 -5.92 8.72 -24.47
C GLY A 24 -6.56 9.80 -23.59
N LYS A 25 -6.76 9.54 -22.31
CA LYS A 25 -7.28 10.49 -21.31
C LYS A 25 -6.20 11.07 -20.42
N PHE A 26 -4.93 10.72 -20.64
CA PHE A 26 -3.83 11.25 -19.86
C PHE A 26 -3.62 12.74 -20.18
N ARG A 27 -3.97 13.60 -19.21
CA ARG A 27 -3.97 15.06 -19.35
C ARG A 27 -2.61 15.73 -19.17
N GLN A 28 -1.56 14.98 -18.84
CA GLN A 28 -0.22 15.51 -18.57
C GLN A 28 -0.12 16.47 -17.37
N ASP A 29 -1.13 16.47 -16.47
CA ASP A 29 -1.10 17.22 -15.21
C ASP A 29 -0.06 16.70 -14.18
N SER A 30 0.59 15.57 -14.47
CA SER A 30 1.62 14.92 -13.65
C SER A 30 2.53 14.07 -14.54
N SER A 31 3.61 13.51 -14.01
CA SER A 31 4.45 12.60 -14.78
C SER A 31 3.67 11.32 -15.16
N PRO A 32 4.00 10.65 -16.28
CA PRO A 32 3.41 9.35 -16.62
C PRO A 32 3.58 8.32 -15.49
N LYS A 33 4.72 8.35 -14.78
CA LYS A 33 4.99 7.51 -13.62
C LYS A 33 3.95 7.77 -12.52
N THR A 34 3.79 9.02 -12.09
CA THR A 34 2.83 9.44 -11.05
C THR A 34 1.40 9.05 -11.42
N TRP A 35 1.03 9.22 -12.70
CA TRP A 35 -0.28 8.85 -13.22
C TRP A 35 -0.53 7.34 -13.16
N ILE A 36 0.44 6.53 -13.56
CA ILE A 36 0.37 5.06 -13.44
C ILE A 36 0.28 4.65 -11.97
N TYR A 37 1.09 5.22 -11.07
CA TYR A 37 0.99 4.96 -9.63
C TYR A 37 -0.41 5.23 -9.09
N ARG A 38 -1.05 6.32 -9.54
CA ARG A 38 -2.42 6.63 -9.13
C ARG A 38 -3.42 5.57 -9.59
N ILE A 39 -3.28 5.04 -10.80
CA ILE A 39 -4.10 3.92 -11.29
C ILE A 39 -3.85 2.68 -10.42
N THR A 40 -2.58 2.32 -10.20
CA THR A 40 -2.17 1.18 -9.38
C THR A 40 -2.74 1.26 -7.96
N VAL A 41 -2.57 2.39 -7.29
CA VAL A 41 -3.05 2.60 -5.91
C VAL A 41 -4.57 2.45 -5.84
N ASN A 42 -5.30 3.04 -6.78
CA ASN A 42 -6.76 2.92 -6.80
C ASN A 42 -7.19 1.46 -7.06
N ALA A 43 -6.51 0.74 -7.95
CA ALA A 43 -6.79 -0.68 -8.19
C ALA A 43 -6.55 -1.51 -6.92
N CYS A 44 -5.41 -1.34 -6.25
CA CYS A 44 -5.09 -2.06 -5.01
C CYS A 44 -6.06 -1.74 -3.87
N LEU A 45 -6.40 -0.46 -3.64
CA LEU A 45 -7.36 -0.08 -2.59
C LEU A 45 -8.77 -0.61 -2.88
N ASN A 46 -9.19 -0.60 -4.15
CA ASN A 46 -10.47 -1.19 -4.55
C ASN A 46 -10.49 -2.70 -4.34
N TYR A 47 -9.39 -3.38 -4.65
CA TYR A 47 -9.22 -4.81 -4.40
C TYR A 47 -9.37 -5.14 -2.92
N LEU A 48 -8.59 -4.49 -2.04
CA LEU A 48 -8.65 -4.70 -0.58
C LEU A 48 -10.04 -4.43 0.00
N LYS A 49 -10.71 -3.38 -0.48
CA LYS A 49 -12.09 -3.08 -0.08
C LYS A 49 -13.07 -4.20 -0.48
N ARG A 50 -12.93 -4.77 -1.67
CA ARG A 50 -13.78 -5.86 -2.15
C ARG A 50 -13.51 -7.16 -1.39
N GLU A 51 -12.25 -7.46 -1.13
CA GLU A 51 -11.83 -8.62 -0.35
C GLU A 51 -12.42 -8.59 1.06
N LYS A 52 -12.31 -7.43 1.73
CA LYS A 52 -12.92 -7.22 3.05
C LYS A 52 -14.43 -7.44 3.02
N LEU A 53 -15.14 -6.85 2.06
CA LEU A 53 -16.59 -7.05 1.90
C LEU A 53 -16.96 -8.50 1.57
N HIS A 54 -16.11 -9.23 0.85
CA HIS A 54 -16.35 -10.64 0.54
C HIS A 54 -16.19 -11.51 1.79
N SER A 55 -15.14 -11.26 2.59
CA SER A 55 -14.90 -11.94 3.86
C SER A 55 -16.04 -11.71 4.87
N GLU A 56 -16.57 -10.48 4.96
CA GLU A 56 -17.70 -10.13 5.83
C GLU A 56 -19.01 -10.83 5.40
N LYS A 57 -19.20 -11.09 4.10
CA LYS A 57 -20.40 -11.72 3.55
C LYS A 57 -20.39 -13.25 3.62
N LEU A 58 -19.22 -13.87 3.53
CA LEU A 58 -19.11 -15.33 3.48
C LEU A 58 -19.16 -15.98 4.88
N GLY A 59 -19.14 -15.18 5.95
CA GLY A 59 -18.91 -15.65 7.31
C GLY A 59 -17.46 -16.10 7.48
N GLU A 60 -16.94 -16.03 8.70
CA GLU A 60 -15.52 -16.26 9.06
C GLU A 60 -14.96 -17.66 8.68
N ALA A 61 -15.72 -18.52 7.99
CA ALA A 61 -15.38 -19.89 7.63
C ALA A 61 -14.26 -20.02 6.56
N PHE A 62 -13.93 -18.94 5.85
CA PHE A 62 -12.86 -18.91 4.86
C PHE A 62 -11.88 -17.76 5.13
N ARG A 63 -11.44 -17.59 6.38
CA ARG A 63 -10.09 -17.05 6.57
C ARG A 63 -9.14 -18.11 6.02
N GLU A 64 -8.79 -18.01 4.73
CA GLU A 64 -7.53 -18.58 4.26
C GLU A 64 -6.50 -18.18 5.30
N GLN A 65 -5.96 -19.19 5.99
CA GLN A 65 -4.82 -18.97 6.85
C GLN A 65 -3.79 -18.31 5.94
N GLU A 66 -3.54 -17.01 6.14
CA GLU A 66 -2.32 -16.40 5.65
C GLU A 66 -1.22 -17.35 6.11
N THR A 67 -0.65 -18.10 5.16
CA THR A 67 0.54 -18.90 5.38
C THR A 67 1.61 -17.87 5.69
N THR A 68 1.69 -17.54 6.98
CA THR A 68 2.85 -16.92 7.57
C THR A 68 3.88 -18.02 7.53
N GLU A 69 4.47 -18.24 6.36
CA GLU A 69 5.78 -18.85 6.30
C GLU A 69 6.63 -17.99 7.23
N GLU A 70 6.97 -18.54 8.39
CA GLU A 70 7.94 -17.97 9.29
C GLU A 70 9.19 -17.73 8.49
N ILE A 71 9.36 -16.49 8.03
CA ILE A 71 10.61 -16.12 7.46
C ILE A 71 11.58 -16.18 8.63
N LYS A 72 12.52 -17.13 8.59
CA LYS A 72 13.63 -17.24 9.53
C LYS A 72 14.49 -15.99 9.38
N PHE A 73 14.01 -14.88 9.93
CA PHE A 73 14.72 -13.63 10.03
C PHE A 73 15.28 -13.54 11.44
N THR A 74 16.59 -13.38 11.50
CA THR A 74 17.35 -13.14 12.72
C THR A 74 16.72 -11.98 13.50
N GLU A 75 16.45 -12.17 14.79
CA GLU A 75 15.71 -11.24 15.66
C GLU A 75 16.32 -9.83 15.79
N SER A 76 17.53 -9.60 15.26
CA SER A 76 18.29 -8.35 15.44
C SER A 76 18.29 -7.42 14.21
N ASP A 77 17.47 -7.64 13.18
CA ASP A 77 17.45 -6.79 11.99
C ASP A 77 16.47 -5.60 12.14
N PRO A 78 16.94 -4.34 12.16
CA PRO A 78 16.09 -3.14 12.19
C PRO A 78 15.07 -3.08 11.04
N VAL A 79 15.41 -3.69 9.91
CA VAL A 79 14.52 -3.79 8.74
C VAL A 79 13.33 -4.69 9.05
N ASN A 80 13.53 -5.77 9.81
CA ASN A 80 12.46 -6.68 10.19
C ASN A 80 11.49 -6.02 11.20
N ALA A 81 12.02 -5.29 12.18
CA ALA A 81 11.21 -4.51 13.12
C ALA A 81 10.33 -3.49 12.39
N LEU A 82 10.87 -2.82 11.36
CA LEU A 82 10.10 -1.92 10.52
C LEU A 82 8.99 -2.65 9.75
N TYR A 83 9.28 -3.78 9.11
CA TYR A 83 8.27 -4.55 8.38
C TYR A 83 7.15 -5.07 9.27
N LYS A 84 7.47 -5.53 10.48
CA LYS A 84 6.48 -5.91 11.50
C LYS A 84 5.63 -4.71 11.92
N ALA A 85 6.26 -3.57 12.21
CA ALA A 85 5.54 -2.35 12.58
C ALA A 85 4.64 -1.84 11.46
N MET A 86 5.07 -1.94 10.20
CA MET A 86 4.25 -1.61 9.03
C MET A 86 3.01 -2.49 8.90
N ALA A 87 3.05 -3.74 9.37
CA ALA A 87 1.88 -4.62 9.38
C ALA A 87 0.77 -4.11 10.32
N GLY A 88 1.12 -3.33 11.35
CA GLY A 88 0.17 -2.67 12.27
C GLY A 88 -0.38 -1.33 11.76
N LEU A 89 0.02 -0.87 10.57
CA LEU A 89 -0.51 0.33 9.94
C LEU A 89 -1.78 0.04 9.13
N SER A 90 -2.62 1.08 8.98
CA SER A 90 -3.73 1.03 8.00
C SER A 90 -3.18 0.86 6.58
N GLU A 91 -3.98 0.32 5.66
CA GLU A 91 -3.59 0.09 4.26
C GLU A 91 -3.01 1.34 3.61
N VAL A 92 -3.69 2.48 3.79
CA VAL A 92 -3.26 3.78 3.25
C VAL A 92 -1.95 4.25 3.90
N ASP A 93 -1.80 4.09 5.20
CA ASP A 93 -0.58 4.51 5.91
C ASP A 93 0.62 3.64 5.54
N ARG A 94 0.39 2.34 5.30
CA ARG A 94 1.39 1.39 4.81
C ARG A 94 1.82 1.72 3.39
N LEU A 95 0.87 2.07 2.51
CA LEU A 95 1.13 2.55 1.16
C LEU A 95 1.98 3.83 1.17
N VAL A 96 1.59 4.83 1.97
CA VAL A 96 2.38 6.08 2.13
C VAL A 96 3.80 5.76 2.58
N THR A 97 3.95 4.84 3.54
CA THR A 97 5.27 4.41 4.02
C THR A 97 6.08 3.75 2.91
N GLY A 98 5.48 2.87 2.11
CA GLY A 98 6.13 2.24 0.97
C GLY A 98 6.62 3.25 -0.07
N LEU A 99 5.78 4.21 -0.45
CA LEU A 99 6.15 5.27 -1.40
C LEU A 99 7.29 6.16 -0.87
N LEU A 100 7.32 6.42 0.44
CA LEU A 100 8.42 7.16 1.06
C LEU A 100 9.74 6.37 1.03
N LEU A 101 9.68 5.04 1.21
CA LEU A 101 10.85 4.16 1.13
C LEU A 101 11.37 4.02 -0.31
N GLU A 102 10.49 4.14 -1.31
CA GLU A 102 10.85 4.25 -2.74
C GLU A 102 11.33 5.66 -3.15
N GLU A 103 11.54 6.56 -2.19
CA GLU A 103 12.00 7.94 -2.40
C GLU A 103 11.09 8.77 -3.34
N VAL A 104 9.80 8.43 -3.42
CA VAL A 104 8.83 9.20 -4.20
C VAL A 104 8.66 10.60 -3.55
N PRO A 105 8.75 11.69 -4.32
CA PRO A 105 8.57 13.05 -3.79
C PRO A 105 7.21 13.20 -3.10
N GLN A 106 7.15 13.91 -1.97
CA GLN A 106 5.90 14.04 -1.19
C GLN A 106 4.77 14.68 -2.01
N GLU A 107 5.06 15.64 -2.88
CA GLU A 107 4.09 16.27 -3.78
C GLU A 107 3.48 15.24 -4.75
N GLU A 108 4.28 14.30 -5.23
CA GLU A 108 3.80 13.18 -6.05
C GLU A 108 2.97 12.20 -5.23
N ILE A 109 3.38 11.88 -4.00
CA ILE A 109 2.60 11.02 -3.09
C ILE A 109 1.21 11.64 -2.83
N ALA A 110 1.14 12.95 -2.63
CA ALA A 110 -0.12 13.67 -2.43
C ALA A 110 -1.02 13.56 -3.69
N THR A 111 -0.41 13.72 -4.86
CA THR A 111 -1.08 13.56 -6.17
C THR A 111 -1.59 12.13 -6.41
N ILE A 112 -0.77 11.13 -6.06
CA ILE A 112 -1.10 9.69 -6.15
C ILE A 112 -2.31 9.36 -5.28
N LEU A 113 -2.32 9.87 -4.04
CA LEU A 113 -3.38 9.64 -3.07
C LEU A 113 -4.62 10.53 -3.27
N GLY A 114 -4.51 11.60 -4.08
CA GLY A 114 -5.59 12.57 -4.29
C GLY A 114 -5.90 13.42 -3.05
N ILE A 115 -4.90 13.71 -2.22
CA ILE A 115 -5.02 14.57 -1.02
C ILE A 115 -4.15 15.82 -1.17
N SER A 116 -4.39 16.84 -0.34
CA SER A 116 -3.52 18.03 -0.33
C SER A 116 -2.17 17.76 0.35
N ASP A 117 -1.13 18.49 -0.04
CA ASP A 117 0.20 18.38 0.57
C ASP A 117 0.18 18.61 2.07
N GLY A 118 -0.65 19.53 2.55
CA GLY A 118 -0.84 19.78 3.98
C GLY A 118 -1.38 18.56 4.71
N ASN A 119 -2.38 17.88 4.13
CA ASN A 119 -2.92 16.65 4.68
C ASN A 119 -1.87 15.54 4.68
N LEU A 120 -1.13 15.38 3.58
CA LEU A 120 -0.05 14.41 3.49
C LEU A 120 1.02 14.64 4.57
N ARG A 121 1.50 15.88 4.76
CA ARG A 121 2.51 16.19 5.79
C ARG A 121 2.05 15.79 7.19
N VAL A 122 0.81 16.12 7.55
CA VAL A 122 0.21 15.73 8.84
C VAL A 122 0.11 14.21 8.94
N LYS A 123 -0.31 13.54 7.86
CA LYS A 123 -0.39 12.08 7.80
C LYS A 123 0.98 11.41 7.97
N ILE A 124 2.01 11.86 7.25
CA ILE A 124 3.39 11.37 7.39
C ILE A 124 3.88 11.52 8.83
N HIS A 125 3.64 12.67 9.45
CA HIS A 125 4.01 12.88 10.85
C HIS A 125 3.34 11.86 11.78
N ARG A 126 2.03 11.64 11.63
CA ARG A 126 1.28 10.64 12.42
C ARG A 126 1.77 9.22 12.17
N ILE A 127 2.09 8.86 10.93
CA ILE A 127 2.65 7.55 10.56
C ILE A 127 3.99 7.33 11.28
N LYS A 128 4.91 8.30 11.22
CA LYS A 128 6.21 8.20 11.90
C LYS A 128 6.07 8.03 13.42
N LEU A 129 5.16 8.77 14.05
CA LEU A 129 4.86 8.60 15.48
C LEU A 129 4.30 7.21 15.79
N ARG A 130 3.41 6.68 14.94
CA ARG A 130 2.83 5.34 15.11
C ARG A 130 3.88 4.25 14.92
N LEU A 131 4.72 4.33 13.90
CA LEU A 131 5.84 3.42 13.69
C LEU A 131 6.81 3.43 14.87
N LYS A 132 7.18 4.61 15.37
CA LYS A 132 8.04 4.73 16.56
C LYS A 132 7.43 4.02 17.78
N LYS A 133 6.12 4.18 18.00
CA LYS A 133 5.42 3.48 19.09
C LYS A 133 5.41 1.96 18.89
N LEU A 134 5.17 1.50 17.67
CA LEU A 134 5.11 0.06 17.36
C LEU A 134 6.49 -0.62 17.45
N ILE A 135 7.56 0.10 17.12
CA ILE A 135 8.94 -0.41 17.22
C ILE A 135 9.45 -0.37 18.66
N ASN A 136 9.09 0.67 19.45
CA ASN A 136 9.56 0.83 20.82
C ASN A 136 8.69 0.14 21.89
N HIS A 137 7.60 -0.51 21.50
CA HIS A 137 6.76 -1.33 22.38
C HIS A 137 6.97 -2.84 22.16
N GLU A 138 8.12 -3.22 21.59
CA GLU A 138 8.87 -4.39 22.05
C GLU A 138 9.80 -3.97 23.20
#